data_AF-A0A1I1LMF9-F1
#
_entry.id   AF-A0A1I1LMF9-F1
#
_cell.length_a   1.000
_cell.length_b   1.000
_cell.length_c   1.000
_cell.angle_alpha   90.00
_cell.angle_beta   90.00
_cell.angle_gamma   90.00
#
_symmetry.space_group_name_H-M   'P 1'
#
loop_
_entity.id
_entity.type
_entity.pdbx_description
1 polymer ?
#
loop_
_entity_poly.entity_id
_entity_poly.type
_entity_poly.pdbx_seq_one_letter_code
_entity_poly.pdbx_strand_id
1 'polypeptide(L)'
;MRRNKTIAIFAAALMLGSCSETPEKAENSSAEESTAETTAVTAKADDTPSPAEDTTSDEEDTLYDWTPISKAYLAGDPSGLDEMQTEIYKRASYVIDKVITDDMDDYAKELAIHDFIVQNVTYDINMLGIFEEHGEHAADPYGALVDGKCICSGYTTTFNMFMDMLEIPCTSTLAAADANEAHAWNMVQINGHWYYMDVTWDDPVPDSKGRPEQHKYFNTSKEVMADRHLWDSSSDPVCDTDEDSYAAHELVTVSSTEDIVNVMEAAFDKRSMNVYIIPEDPEGWSLEEADDSETYLNASQIGGDMLKKAQKEFSKNHGSCICQWQRMQIGDKVAAAGYMFVF
;
A
#
# COMPACT_ATOMS: atom_id res chain seq x y z
N MET A 1 -25.37 -29.98 1.77
CA MET A 1 -26.20 -28.77 1.98
C MET A 1 -25.35 -27.59 1.55
N ARG A 2 -25.46 -27.20 0.27
CA ARG A 2 -24.68 -26.11 -0.35
C ARG A 2 -25.29 -24.77 0.06
N ARG A 3 -24.49 -23.83 0.57
CA ARG A 3 -24.86 -22.42 0.71
C ARG A 3 -24.05 -21.63 -0.30
N ASN A 4 -24.74 -21.10 -1.31
CA ASN A 4 -24.20 -20.10 -2.23
C ASN A 4 -23.91 -18.81 -1.44
N LYS A 5 -22.68 -18.30 -1.53
CA LYS A 5 -22.37 -16.90 -1.22
C LYS A 5 -22.30 -16.16 -2.55
N THR A 6 -23.22 -15.24 -2.76
CA THR A 6 -23.22 -14.28 -3.86
C THR A 6 -22.15 -13.24 -3.57
N ILE A 7 -21.12 -13.17 -4.41
CA ILE A 7 -20.10 -12.11 -4.38
C ILE A 7 -20.70 -10.88 -5.08
N ALA A 8 -20.78 -9.76 -4.37
CA ALA A 8 -21.14 -8.47 -4.95
C ALA A 8 -19.86 -7.83 -5.49
N ILE A 9 -19.73 -7.78 -6.81
CA ILE A 9 -18.68 -7.04 -7.52
C ILE A 9 -19.13 -5.58 -7.59
N PHE A 10 -18.44 -4.67 -6.90
CA PHE A 10 -18.58 -3.24 -7.15
C PHE A 10 -17.72 -2.86 -8.36
N ALA A 11 -18.34 -2.83 -9.54
CA ALA A 11 -17.76 -2.19 -10.71
C ALA A 11 -18.01 -0.67 -10.60
N ALA A 12 -16.95 0.12 -10.53
CA ALA A 12 -17.00 1.56 -10.72
C ALA A 12 -17.38 1.86 -12.18
N ALA A 13 -18.65 2.19 -12.42
CA ALA A 13 -19.14 2.57 -13.74
C ALA A 13 -18.82 4.04 -14.03
N LEU A 14 -17.87 4.28 -14.94
CA LEU A 14 -17.71 5.58 -15.61
C LEU A 14 -18.96 5.88 -16.45
N MET A 15 -19.74 6.87 -16.03
CA MET A 15 -20.80 7.46 -16.84
C MET A 15 -20.20 8.43 -17.85
N LEU A 16 -19.90 7.94 -19.07
CA LEU A 16 -19.73 8.82 -20.22
C LEU A 16 -21.11 9.20 -20.74
N GLY A 17 -21.50 10.46 -20.49
CA GLY A 17 -22.71 11.06 -21.02
C GLY A 17 -22.69 11.10 -22.55
N SER A 18 -23.69 10.48 -23.14
CA SER A 18 -23.97 10.54 -24.58
C SER A 18 -24.47 11.94 -24.96
N CYS A 19 -23.83 12.57 -25.93
CA CYS A 19 -24.53 13.48 -26.83
C CYS A 19 -24.89 12.75 -28.11
N SER A 20 -26.18 12.78 -28.41
CA SER A 20 -26.89 12.21 -29.53
C SER A 20 -26.47 12.78 -30.88
N GLU A 21 -26.39 11.94 -31.91
CA GLU A 21 -26.96 12.25 -33.22
C GLU A 21 -27.29 10.95 -33.98
N THR A 22 -28.44 10.98 -34.66
CA THR A 22 -29.22 9.89 -35.25
C THR A 22 -28.67 9.30 -36.57
N PRO A 23 -29.19 8.13 -37.01
CA PRO A 23 -28.58 7.27 -38.03
C PRO A 23 -29.12 7.52 -39.45
N GLU A 24 -28.35 7.13 -40.47
CA GLU A 24 -28.86 6.94 -41.82
C GLU A 24 -28.24 5.71 -42.52
N LYS A 25 -28.94 5.25 -43.55
CA LYS A 25 -29.22 3.87 -43.97
C LYS A 25 -28.36 3.41 -45.16
N ALA A 26 -28.56 2.12 -45.52
CA ALA A 26 -28.44 1.49 -46.85
C ALA A 26 -27.06 0.84 -47.13
N GLU A 27 -26.91 -0.48 -47.26
CA GLU A 27 -27.53 -1.54 -48.09
C GLU A 27 -26.51 -2.08 -49.11
N ASN A 28 -26.31 -3.41 -49.02
CA ASN A 28 -26.20 -4.38 -50.11
C ASN A 28 -24.91 -4.48 -50.96
N SER A 29 -24.28 -5.67 -50.93
CA SER A 29 -24.22 -6.59 -52.09
C SER A 29 -23.21 -7.72 -51.87
N SER A 30 -23.73 -8.94 -51.98
CA SER A 30 -23.04 -10.22 -52.18
C SER A 30 -22.15 -10.26 -53.43
N ALA A 31 -21.13 -11.13 -53.46
CA ALA A 31 -21.22 -12.45 -54.12
C ALA A 31 -19.84 -13.07 -54.47
N GLU A 32 -19.78 -14.39 -54.29
CA GLU A 32 -19.06 -15.40 -55.10
C GLU A 32 -17.56 -15.67 -54.89
N GLU A 33 -17.30 -16.63 -54.00
CA GLU A 33 -17.03 -18.05 -54.32
C GLU A 33 -16.02 -18.39 -55.43
N SER A 34 -14.96 -19.12 -55.07
CA SER A 34 -14.37 -20.14 -55.93
C SER A 34 -13.64 -21.19 -55.08
N THR A 35 -14.17 -22.40 -55.14
CA THR A 35 -13.68 -23.66 -54.63
C THR A 35 -12.58 -24.25 -55.52
N ALA A 36 -11.63 -25.00 -54.93
CA ALA A 36 -11.23 -26.35 -55.35
C ALA A 36 -9.97 -26.85 -54.60
N GLU A 37 -10.21 -27.84 -53.74
CA GLU A 37 -9.45 -29.10 -53.52
C GLU A 37 -8.34 -29.44 -54.54
N THR A 38 -7.28 -30.23 -54.29
CA THR A 38 -6.67 -30.99 -53.19
C THR A 38 -5.40 -31.59 -53.82
N THR A 39 -4.29 -31.74 -53.10
CA THR A 39 -3.39 -32.90 -53.25
C THR A 39 -2.33 -32.93 -52.16
N ALA A 40 -2.33 -34.02 -51.39
CA ALA A 40 -1.26 -34.38 -50.48
C ALA A 40 -0.09 -35.00 -51.27
N VAL A 41 1.14 -34.58 -50.94
CA VAL A 41 2.36 -35.34 -51.25
C VAL A 41 3.26 -35.33 -50.00
N THR A 42 3.66 -36.53 -49.60
CA THR A 42 4.56 -36.84 -48.50
C THR A 42 6.03 -36.74 -48.95
N ALA A 43 6.93 -36.19 -48.12
CA ALA A 43 8.23 -36.78 -47.73
C ALA A 43 9.18 -35.78 -47.01
N LYS A 44 9.43 -36.09 -45.72
CA LYS A 44 10.70 -36.14 -44.96
C LYS A 44 11.82 -35.08 -45.12
N ALA A 45 12.16 -34.55 -43.94
CA ALA A 45 13.49 -34.54 -43.27
C ALA A 45 14.24 -33.20 -43.16
N ASP A 46 14.51 -32.87 -41.88
CA ASP A 46 15.65 -32.15 -41.29
C ASP A 46 16.10 -30.82 -41.91
N ASP A 47 15.73 -29.74 -41.22
CA ASP A 47 16.73 -28.81 -40.68
C ASP A 47 16.18 -28.19 -39.39
N THR A 48 16.83 -28.49 -38.27
CA THR A 48 16.50 -28.01 -36.93
C THR A 48 17.25 -26.69 -36.69
N PRO A 49 16.59 -25.56 -36.43
CA PRO A 49 17.23 -24.47 -35.72
C PRO A 49 17.22 -24.82 -34.23
N SER A 50 18.40 -24.82 -33.63
CA SER A 50 18.62 -24.92 -32.19
C SER A 50 17.66 -24.02 -31.42
N PRO A 51 16.99 -24.48 -30.35
CA PRO A 51 16.19 -23.61 -29.50
C PRO A 51 17.11 -22.53 -28.93
N ALA A 52 16.69 -21.27 -29.06
CA ALA A 52 17.20 -20.19 -28.24
C ALA A 52 17.04 -20.62 -26.77
N GLU A 53 18.07 -20.35 -25.97
CA GLU A 53 18.02 -20.55 -24.53
C GLU A 53 16.81 -19.79 -23.99
N ASP A 54 15.83 -20.56 -23.57
CA ASP A 54 14.66 -20.13 -22.84
C ASP A 54 15.15 -19.78 -21.43
N THR A 55 15.65 -18.56 -21.27
CA THR A 55 15.89 -17.99 -19.93
C THR A 55 14.55 -17.54 -19.38
N THR A 56 13.67 -18.50 -19.08
CA THR A 56 12.54 -18.26 -18.19
C THR A 56 13.11 -18.06 -16.79
N SER A 57 12.94 -16.84 -16.30
CA SER A 57 13.19 -16.37 -14.95
C SER A 57 12.77 -17.37 -13.87
N ASP A 58 13.77 -17.98 -13.22
CA ASP A 58 13.63 -18.62 -11.91
C ASP A 58 13.73 -17.58 -10.75
N GLU A 59 13.60 -16.28 -11.06
CA GLU A 59 13.82 -15.15 -10.13
C GLU A 59 12.57 -14.66 -9.38
N GLU A 60 11.39 -15.26 -9.58
CA GLU A 60 10.14 -14.82 -8.94
C GLU A 60 10.01 -15.21 -7.45
N ASP A 61 10.86 -16.09 -6.92
CA ASP A 61 10.70 -16.65 -5.56
C ASP A 61 11.63 -16.05 -4.49
N THR A 62 12.46 -15.06 -4.82
CA THR A 62 13.42 -14.49 -3.84
C THR A 62 13.50 -12.96 -3.90
N LEU A 63 13.55 -12.33 -2.73
CA LEU A 63 13.77 -10.88 -2.60
C LEU A 63 15.22 -10.51 -2.95
N TYR A 64 15.41 -9.32 -3.53
CA TYR A 64 16.72 -8.75 -3.85
C TYR A 64 17.66 -8.71 -2.63
N ASP A 65 18.95 -9.03 -2.79
CA ASP A 65 19.94 -8.92 -1.71
C ASP A 65 20.55 -7.51 -1.65
N TRP A 66 20.02 -6.68 -0.75
CA TRP A 66 20.51 -5.32 -0.50
C TRP A 66 21.72 -5.27 0.46
N THR A 67 22.14 -6.39 1.04
CA THR A 67 23.21 -6.46 2.07
C THR A 67 24.51 -5.76 1.67
N PRO A 68 25.00 -5.84 0.41
CA PRO A 68 26.21 -5.12 0.01
C PRO A 68 26.08 -3.61 0.19
N ILE A 69 24.90 -3.06 -0.13
CA ILE A 69 24.62 -1.62 -0.11
C ILE A 69 24.59 -1.09 1.34
N SER A 70 23.83 -1.76 2.21
CA SER A 70 23.73 -1.34 3.61
C SER A 70 25.08 -1.45 4.33
N LYS A 71 25.85 -2.52 4.10
CA LYS A 71 27.22 -2.66 4.63
C LYS A 71 28.17 -1.57 4.13
N ALA A 72 28.12 -1.24 2.84
CA ALA A 72 28.92 -0.16 2.27
C ALA A 72 28.57 1.20 2.90
N TYR A 73 27.29 1.43 3.20
CA TYR A 73 26.82 2.65 3.87
C TYR A 73 27.37 2.77 5.28
N LEU A 74 27.18 1.73 6.10
CA LEU A 74 27.67 1.71 7.48
C LEU A 74 29.20 1.78 7.55
N ALA A 75 29.92 1.22 6.57
CA ALA A 75 31.37 1.31 6.48
C ALA A 75 31.88 2.66 5.91
N GLY A 76 31.01 3.45 5.27
CA GLY A 76 31.42 4.63 4.52
C GLY A 76 32.31 4.32 3.30
N ASP A 77 32.19 3.12 2.73
CA ASP A 77 33.04 2.63 1.64
C ASP A 77 32.22 1.92 0.54
N PRO A 78 31.82 2.64 -0.52
CA PRO A 78 31.09 2.06 -1.65
C PRO A 78 32.00 1.41 -2.71
N SER A 79 33.32 1.31 -2.50
CA SER A 79 34.25 0.85 -3.55
C SER A 79 34.08 -0.61 -3.98
N GLY A 80 33.37 -1.41 -3.18
CA GLY A 80 33.04 -2.80 -3.48
C GLY A 80 31.71 -3.02 -4.20
N LEU A 81 30.93 -1.95 -4.46
CA LEU A 81 29.62 -2.05 -5.11
C LEU A 81 29.77 -2.12 -6.63
N ASP A 82 28.87 -2.86 -7.28
CA ASP A 82 28.71 -2.80 -8.74
C ASP A 82 28.02 -1.49 -9.19
N GLU A 83 27.80 -1.33 -10.50
CA GLU A 83 27.23 -0.11 -11.07
C GLU A 83 25.79 0.16 -10.58
N MET A 84 24.94 -0.86 -10.58
CA MET A 84 23.54 -0.76 -10.13
C MET A 84 23.48 -0.46 -8.64
N GLN A 85 24.20 -1.22 -7.82
CA GLN A 85 24.32 -1.03 -6.38
C GLN A 85 24.87 0.36 -6.03
N THR A 86 25.83 0.87 -6.82
CA THR A 86 26.38 2.21 -6.63
C THR A 86 25.34 3.30 -6.85
N GLU A 87 24.44 3.14 -7.83
CA GLU A 87 23.37 4.12 -8.05
C GLU A 87 22.30 4.06 -6.95
N ILE A 88 21.89 2.85 -6.56
CA ILE A 88 20.99 2.65 -5.41
C ILE A 88 21.61 3.30 -4.15
N TYR A 89 22.87 3.00 -3.85
CA TYR A 89 23.61 3.55 -2.71
C TYR A 89 23.58 5.08 -2.70
N LYS A 90 23.86 5.73 -3.84
CA LYS A 90 23.87 7.19 -3.93
C LYS A 90 22.49 7.77 -3.66
N ARG A 91 21.44 7.16 -4.24
CA ARG A 91 20.06 7.61 -4.03
C ARG A 91 19.63 7.41 -2.59
N ALA A 92 19.85 6.24 -2.01
CA ALA A 92 19.54 5.97 -0.61
C ALA A 92 20.29 6.92 0.33
N SER A 93 21.59 7.14 0.12
CA SER A 93 22.39 8.08 0.90
C SER A 93 21.88 9.52 0.81
N TYR A 94 21.46 9.94 -0.40
CA TYR A 94 20.85 11.26 -0.61
C TYR A 94 19.52 11.40 0.14
N VAL A 95 18.68 10.37 0.13
CA VAL A 95 17.40 10.36 0.85
C VAL A 95 17.64 10.49 2.34
N ILE A 96 18.53 9.67 2.91
CA ILE A 96 18.86 9.75 4.34
C ILE A 96 19.34 11.16 4.72
N ASP A 97 20.25 11.78 3.96
CA ASP A 97 20.71 13.16 4.19
C ASP A 97 19.57 14.20 4.14
N LYS A 98 18.50 13.91 3.41
CA LYS A 98 17.38 14.84 3.20
C LYS A 98 16.31 14.73 4.27
N VAL A 99 15.99 13.52 4.71
CA VAL A 99 14.81 13.25 5.55
C VAL A 99 15.16 12.86 6.97
N ILE A 100 16.42 12.48 7.25
CA ILE A 100 16.86 12.03 8.58
C ILE A 100 17.75 13.10 9.23
N THR A 101 17.49 13.39 10.51
CA THR A 101 18.33 14.25 11.34
C THR A 101 18.85 13.50 12.57
N ASP A 102 19.98 13.96 13.12
CA ASP A 102 20.68 13.30 14.24
C ASP A 102 19.83 13.17 15.52
N ASP A 103 18.78 13.97 15.68
CA ASP A 103 17.89 14.02 16.83
C ASP A 103 16.62 13.16 16.69
N MET A 104 16.41 12.53 15.52
CA MET A 104 15.31 11.59 15.33
C MET A 104 15.56 10.28 16.08
N ASP A 105 14.53 9.81 16.79
CA ASP A 105 14.48 8.43 17.27
C ASP A 105 14.13 7.47 16.13
N ASP A 106 14.16 6.17 16.41
CA ASP A 106 13.99 5.15 15.37
C ASP A 106 12.59 5.18 14.76
N TYR A 107 11.55 5.51 15.56
CA TYR A 107 10.19 5.74 15.05
C TYR A 107 10.14 6.89 14.04
N ALA A 108 10.72 8.04 14.39
CA ALA A 108 10.72 9.21 13.52
C ALA A 108 11.51 8.96 12.23
N LYS A 109 12.62 8.20 12.30
CA LYS A 109 13.39 7.79 11.12
C LYS A 109 12.60 6.86 10.23
N GLU A 110 11.96 5.86 10.81
CA GLU A 110 11.11 4.91 10.11
C GLU A 110 9.99 5.63 9.36
N LEU A 111 9.23 6.48 10.06
CA LEU A 111 8.13 7.26 9.47
C LEU A 111 8.62 8.16 8.34
N ALA A 112 9.76 8.82 8.50
CA ALA A 112 10.34 9.67 7.45
C ALA A 112 10.72 8.88 6.19
N ILE A 113 11.24 7.66 6.33
CA ILE A 113 11.55 6.78 5.20
C ILE A 113 10.27 6.22 4.55
N HIS A 114 9.32 5.77 5.36
CA HIS A 114 8.02 5.30 4.89
C HIS A 114 7.34 6.37 4.02
N ASP A 115 7.18 7.57 4.56
CA ASP A 115 6.50 8.68 3.87
C ASP A 115 7.27 9.11 2.62
N PHE A 116 8.61 9.08 2.66
CA PHE A 116 9.41 9.32 1.47
C PHE A 116 9.09 8.32 0.36
N ILE A 117 9.03 7.02 0.67
CA ILE A 117 8.74 5.98 -0.34
C ILE A 117 7.32 6.18 -0.89
N VAL A 118 6.31 6.31 -0.02
CA VAL A 118 4.91 6.51 -0.42
C VAL A 118 4.74 7.77 -1.28
N GLN A 119 5.48 8.85 -1.04
CA GLN A 119 5.38 10.07 -1.83
C GLN A 119 6.12 10.02 -3.17
N ASN A 120 7.17 9.21 -3.31
CA ASN A 120 8.13 9.31 -4.42
C ASN A 120 8.19 8.09 -5.33
N VAL A 121 7.60 6.97 -4.93
CA VAL A 121 7.55 5.74 -5.73
C VAL A 121 6.13 5.50 -6.22
N THR A 122 5.96 5.00 -7.44
CA THR A 122 4.66 4.66 -8.01
C THR A 122 4.51 3.14 -8.08
N TYR A 123 3.39 2.60 -7.57
CA TYR A 123 3.12 1.18 -7.70
C TYR A 123 2.91 0.76 -9.16
N ASP A 124 3.58 -0.31 -9.60
CA ASP A 124 3.42 -0.83 -10.95
C ASP A 124 2.17 -1.71 -11.12
N ILE A 125 1.02 -1.05 -11.33
CA ILE A 125 -0.28 -1.68 -11.55
C ILE A 125 -0.37 -2.57 -12.80
N ASN A 126 0.57 -2.44 -13.74
CA ASN A 126 0.58 -3.21 -15.00
C ASN A 126 0.83 -4.71 -14.75
N MET A 127 1.25 -5.09 -13.54
CA MET A 127 1.36 -6.48 -13.09
C MET A 127 0.03 -7.24 -13.05
N LEU A 128 -1.13 -6.56 -13.00
CA LEU A 128 -2.46 -7.21 -12.99
C LEU A 128 -2.94 -7.63 -14.40
N GLY A 129 -2.15 -7.36 -15.44
CA GLY A 129 -2.44 -7.68 -16.85
C GLY A 129 -1.77 -8.97 -17.32
N ILE A 130 -2.49 -9.80 -18.07
CA ILE A 130 -2.06 -11.12 -18.59
C ILE A 130 -0.92 -11.01 -19.64
N PHE A 131 -0.48 -9.80 -20.01
CA PHE A 131 0.38 -9.55 -21.19
C PHE A 131 1.36 -8.38 -21.06
N GLU A 132 1.81 -8.00 -19.87
CA GLU A 132 2.65 -6.80 -19.74
C GLU A 132 4.10 -7.08 -19.31
N GLU A 133 5.00 -6.48 -20.10
CA GLU A 133 6.44 -6.43 -19.96
C GLU A 133 6.78 -5.57 -18.74
N HIS A 134 7.42 -6.16 -17.73
CA HIS A 134 7.83 -5.45 -16.52
C HIS A 134 8.95 -4.45 -16.82
N GLY A 135 9.05 -3.41 -15.98
CA GLY A 135 10.34 -2.72 -15.87
C GLY A 135 11.40 -3.72 -15.37
N GLU A 136 12.59 -3.70 -15.96
CA GLU A 136 13.72 -4.60 -15.63
C GLU A 136 14.00 -4.68 -14.13
N HIS A 137 13.74 -3.59 -13.40
CA HIS A 137 14.03 -3.43 -11.97
C HIS A 137 12.78 -3.31 -11.09
N ALA A 138 11.61 -3.74 -11.56
CA ALA A 138 10.36 -3.57 -10.82
C ALA A 138 10.34 -4.29 -9.47
N ALA A 139 11.20 -5.28 -9.23
CA ALA A 139 11.24 -6.09 -8.01
C ALA A 139 12.37 -5.73 -7.03
N ASP A 140 13.10 -4.63 -7.27
CA ASP A 140 14.31 -4.29 -6.51
C ASP A 140 14.40 -2.78 -6.14
N PRO A 141 15.38 -2.37 -5.31
CA PRO A 141 15.51 -0.97 -4.90
C PRO A 141 15.91 0.02 -6.00
N TYR A 142 16.41 -0.45 -7.14
CA TYR A 142 16.67 0.41 -8.29
C TYR A 142 15.35 0.89 -8.90
N GLY A 143 14.37 0.00 -9.05
CA GLY A 143 13.02 0.36 -9.50
C GLY A 143 12.39 1.43 -8.62
N ALA A 144 12.51 1.27 -7.31
CA ALA A 144 11.98 2.24 -6.35
C ALA A 144 12.73 3.58 -6.38
N LEU A 145 14.06 3.58 -6.24
CA LEU A 145 14.84 4.80 -5.97
C LEU A 145 15.36 5.51 -7.22
N VAL A 146 15.49 4.80 -8.34
CA VAL A 146 16.06 5.33 -9.58
C VAL A 146 14.97 5.51 -10.63
N ASP A 147 14.18 4.46 -10.88
CA ASP A 147 13.10 4.52 -11.87
C ASP A 147 11.84 5.20 -11.31
N GLY A 148 11.68 5.21 -9.98
CA GLY A 148 10.52 5.77 -9.29
C GLY A 148 9.27 4.91 -9.41
N LYS A 149 9.40 3.64 -9.78
CA LYS A 149 8.29 2.72 -10.03
C LYS A 149 8.69 1.27 -9.77
N CYS A 150 7.94 0.56 -8.93
CA CYS A 150 8.19 -0.85 -8.63
C CYS A 150 6.92 -1.58 -8.13
N ILE A 151 7.02 -2.90 -7.96
CA ILE A 151 6.00 -3.76 -7.32
C ILE A 151 6.34 -3.99 -5.84
N CYS A 152 5.52 -4.77 -5.13
CA CYS A 152 5.60 -4.98 -3.67
C CYS A 152 6.99 -5.43 -3.17
N SER A 153 7.70 -6.28 -3.90
CA SER A 153 9.07 -6.69 -3.56
C SER A 153 10.07 -5.54 -3.65
N GLY A 154 9.92 -4.63 -4.62
CA GLY A 154 10.73 -3.42 -4.73
C GLY A 154 10.52 -2.46 -3.56
N TYR A 155 9.26 -2.24 -3.15
CA TYR A 155 8.94 -1.45 -1.94
C TYR A 155 9.56 -2.09 -0.69
N THR A 156 9.32 -3.39 -0.49
CA THR A 156 9.75 -4.17 0.68
C THR A 156 11.26 -4.20 0.84
N THR A 157 11.98 -4.48 -0.24
CA THR A 157 13.45 -4.53 -0.25
C THR A 157 14.07 -3.15 -0.06
N THR A 158 13.46 -2.10 -0.64
CA THR A 158 13.91 -0.71 -0.45
C THR A 158 13.75 -0.27 0.98
N PHE A 159 12.59 -0.50 1.59
CA PHE A 159 12.34 -0.16 2.98
C PHE A 159 13.31 -0.90 3.91
N ASN A 160 13.47 -2.22 3.73
CA ASN A 160 14.38 -3.01 4.56
C ASN A 160 15.84 -2.55 4.41
N MET A 161 16.26 -2.20 3.20
CA MET A 161 17.58 -1.63 2.95
C MET A 161 17.80 -0.33 3.74
N PHE A 162 16.83 0.58 3.77
CA PHE A 162 16.92 1.79 4.57
C PHE A 162 17.01 1.48 6.07
N MET A 163 16.20 0.53 6.56
CA MET A 163 16.25 0.14 7.98
C MET A 163 17.63 -0.42 8.36
N ASP A 164 18.21 -1.30 7.53
CA ASP A 164 19.57 -1.79 7.72
C ASP A 164 20.62 -0.66 7.68
N MET A 165 20.48 0.32 6.77
CA MET A 165 21.37 1.49 6.69
C MET A 165 21.27 2.39 7.93
N LEU A 166 20.12 2.41 8.59
CA LEU A 166 19.84 3.20 9.80
C LEU A 166 20.04 2.40 11.09
N GLU A 167 20.50 1.15 10.98
CA GLU A 167 20.69 0.21 12.09
C GLU A 167 19.40 -0.11 12.88
N ILE A 168 18.24 -0.04 12.21
CA ILE A 168 16.92 -0.39 12.75
C ILE A 168 16.62 -1.85 12.33
N PRO A 169 16.40 -2.79 13.29
CA PRO A 169 16.12 -4.17 12.93
C PRO A 169 14.84 -4.31 12.12
N CYS A 170 14.94 -4.94 10.95
CA CYS A 170 13.83 -5.17 10.05
C CYS A 170 13.95 -6.51 9.34
N THR A 171 12.82 -7.16 9.08
CA THR A 171 12.72 -8.43 8.35
C THR A 171 11.67 -8.30 7.25
N SER A 172 11.77 -9.14 6.22
CA SER A 172 10.82 -9.16 5.11
C SER A 172 10.15 -10.52 5.00
N THR A 173 8.89 -10.51 4.61
CA THR A 173 8.10 -11.69 4.30
C THR A 173 7.70 -11.62 2.83
N LEU A 174 7.92 -12.71 2.10
CA LEU A 174 7.34 -12.94 0.77
C LEU A 174 6.38 -14.12 0.89
N ALA A 175 5.09 -13.86 0.67
CA ALA A 175 4.04 -14.86 0.78
C ALA A 175 2.88 -14.50 -0.16
N ALA A 176 1.64 -14.68 0.28
CA ALA A 176 0.46 -14.35 -0.50
C ALA A 176 -0.39 -13.28 0.21
N ALA A 177 -1.18 -12.57 -0.58
CA ALA A 177 -2.27 -11.72 -0.12
C ALA A 177 -3.51 -12.01 -0.95
N ASP A 178 -4.56 -11.20 -0.80
CA ASP A 178 -5.82 -11.20 -1.58
C ASP A 178 -5.82 -12.06 -2.86
N ALA A 179 -6.84 -12.92 -2.98
CA ALA A 179 -6.96 -13.86 -4.10
C ALA A 179 -5.74 -14.79 -4.31
N ASN A 180 -4.88 -14.93 -3.30
CA ASN A 180 -3.66 -15.74 -3.30
C ASN A 180 -2.59 -15.21 -4.28
N GLU A 181 -2.57 -13.89 -4.50
CA GLU A 181 -1.53 -13.19 -5.27
C GLU A 181 -0.25 -13.06 -4.45
N ALA A 182 0.91 -13.17 -5.09
CA ALA A 182 2.20 -13.01 -4.41
C ALA A 182 2.33 -11.58 -3.85
N HIS A 183 2.76 -11.47 -2.60
CA HIS A 183 2.91 -10.18 -1.94
C HIS A 183 4.07 -10.19 -0.96
N ALA A 184 4.67 -9.01 -0.74
CA ALA A 184 5.80 -8.82 0.14
C ALA A 184 5.59 -7.62 1.05
N TRP A 185 6.03 -7.77 2.31
CA TRP A 185 5.93 -6.75 3.35
C TRP A 185 7.04 -6.93 4.39
N ASN A 186 7.07 -6.05 5.39
CA ASN A 186 8.10 -6.01 6.41
C ASN A 186 7.55 -6.25 7.83
N MET A 187 8.48 -6.57 8.73
CA MET A 187 8.33 -6.31 10.15
C MET A 187 9.53 -5.49 10.63
N VAL A 188 9.31 -4.57 11.54
CA VAL A 188 10.33 -3.63 12.03
C VAL A 188 10.31 -3.59 13.56
N GLN A 189 11.48 -3.42 14.17
CA GLN A 189 11.61 -3.33 15.61
C GLN A 189 11.76 -1.87 16.06
N ILE A 190 10.75 -1.35 16.74
CA ILE A 190 10.73 -0.02 17.33
C ILE A 190 10.62 -0.15 18.85
N ASN A 191 11.45 0.57 19.59
CA ASN A 191 11.46 0.56 21.06
C ASN A 191 11.53 -0.85 21.70
N GLY A 192 12.09 -1.83 20.98
CA GLY A 192 12.23 -3.22 21.43
C GLY A 192 11.05 -4.14 21.07
N HIS A 193 9.97 -3.60 20.53
CA HIS A 193 8.79 -4.34 20.07
C HIS A 193 8.78 -4.48 18.56
N TRP A 194 8.23 -5.59 18.06
CA TRP A 194 8.13 -5.85 16.63
C TRP A 194 6.74 -5.52 16.12
N TYR A 195 6.67 -4.87 14.97
CA TYR A 195 5.43 -4.47 14.32
C TYR A 195 5.43 -4.91 12.87
N TYR A 196 4.24 -5.15 12.32
CA TYR A 196 4.09 -5.36 10.88
C TYR A 196 4.05 -4.02 10.15
N MET A 197 4.60 -4.01 8.93
CA MET A 197 4.72 -2.84 8.07
C MET A 197 4.47 -3.23 6.62
N ASP A 198 3.58 -2.52 5.92
CA ASP A 198 3.40 -2.67 4.47
C ASP A 198 3.32 -1.32 3.76
N VAL A 199 4.50 -0.84 3.34
CA VAL A 199 4.66 0.41 2.57
C VAL A 199 3.93 0.36 1.23
N THR A 200 3.76 -0.84 0.65
CA THR A 200 3.11 -1.00 -0.65
C THR A 200 1.61 -0.71 -0.54
N TRP A 201 0.97 -1.24 0.50
CA TRP A 201 -0.47 -1.06 0.70
C TRP A 201 -0.85 0.25 1.38
N ASP A 202 0.13 0.94 1.97
CA ASP A 202 0.00 2.33 2.40
C ASP A 202 0.23 3.34 1.24
N ASP A 203 0.61 2.87 0.05
CA ASP A 203 0.66 3.70 -1.17
C ASP A 203 -0.73 3.82 -1.85
N PRO A 204 -1.33 5.04 -1.94
CA PRO A 204 -2.61 5.22 -2.61
C PRO A 204 -2.56 4.99 -4.12
N VAL A 205 -3.43 4.10 -4.62
CA VAL A 205 -3.65 3.82 -6.04
C VAL A 205 -5.06 4.29 -6.48
N PRO A 206 -5.24 4.97 -7.64
CA PRO A 206 -4.22 5.30 -8.64
C PRO A 206 -3.30 6.44 -8.22
N ASP A 207 -2.07 6.41 -8.72
CA ASP A 207 -1.10 7.46 -8.45
C ASP A 207 -1.57 8.82 -8.98
N SER A 208 -1.41 9.84 -8.14
CA SER A 208 -1.66 11.24 -8.47
C SER A 208 -0.73 12.16 -7.71
N LYS A 209 -0.42 13.31 -8.31
CA LYS A 209 0.49 14.29 -7.71
C LYS A 209 -0.09 14.84 -6.39
N GLY A 210 0.66 14.67 -5.31
CA GLY A 210 0.28 15.17 -3.99
C GLY A 210 -0.81 14.33 -3.33
N ARG A 211 -0.85 13.02 -3.64
CA ARG A 211 -1.65 12.04 -2.91
C ARG A 211 -1.24 12.03 -1.42
N PRO A 212 -2.20 11.90 -0.50
CA PRO A 212 -1.90 11.85 0.93
C PRO A 212 -1.25 10.51 1.28
N GLU A 213 -0.32 10.52 2.21
CA GLU A 213 0.27 9.33 2.79
C GLU A 213 -0.81 8.59 3.58
N GLN A 214 -0.85 7.26 3.46
CA GLN A 214 -1.65 6.41 4.35
C GLN A 214 -0.70 5.70 5.31
N HIS A 215 -1.24 5.28 6.45
CA HIS A 215 -0.48 4.65 7.52
C HIS A 215 -1.27 3.52 8.18
N LYS A 216 -2.17 2.88 7.42
CA LYS A 216 -3.02 1.81 7.93
C LYS A 216 -2.17 0.59 8.31
N TYR A 217 -1.13 0.32 7.53
CA TYR A 217 -0.21 -0.77 7.74
C TYR A 217 1.09 -0.34 8.42
N PHE A 218 1.21 0.92 8.85
CA PHE A 218 2.36 1.43 9.58
C PHE A 218 2.37 0.94 11.04
N ASN A 219 3.36 0.11 11.39
CA ASN A 219 3.55 -0.49 12.71
C ASN A 219 2.28 -1.13 13.29
N THR A 220 1.61 -1.91 12.44
CA THR A 220 0.30 -2.48 12.73
C THR A 220 0.39 -3.88 13.36
N SER A 221 -0.75 -4.36 13.86
CA SER A 221 -0.84 -5.67 14.52
C SER A 221 -0.95 -6.82 13.51
N LYS A 222 -0.71 -8.03 14.00
CA LYS A 222 -0.91 -9.26 13.23
C LYS A 222 -2.36 -9.40 12.74
N GLU A 223 -3.32 -9.03 13.56
CA GLU A 223 -4.75 -9.14 13.26
C GLU A 223 -5.11 -8.28 12.05
N VAL A 224 -4.62 -7.04 12.02
CA VAL A 224 -4.82 -6.13 10.87
C VAL A 224 -4.19 -6.68 9.60
N MET A 225 -2.99 -7.26 9.70
CA MET A 225 -2.34 -7.90 8.55
C MET A 225 -3.13 -9.12 8.06
N ALA A 226 -3.57 -9.98 8.98
CA ALA A 226 -4.24 -11.25 8.70
C ALA A 226 -5.63 -11.12 8.03
N ASP A 227 -6.20 -9.92 7.98
CA ASP A 227 -7.44 -9.66 7.25
C ASP A 227 -7.29 -9.90 5.73
N ARG A 228 -6.12 -9.61 5.18
CA ARG A 228 -5.86 -9.65 3.73
C ARG A 228 -4.52 -10.32 3.35
N HIS A 229 -3.58 -10.43 4.29
CA HIS A 229 -2.32 -11.15 4.10
C HIS A 229 -2.45 -12.61 4.53
N LEU A 230 -1.79 -13.50 3.78
CA LEU A 230 -1.84 -14.95 3.94
C LEU A 230 -0.42 -15.50 4.09
N TRP A 231 0.02 -15.77 5.33
CA TRP A 231 1.35 -16.31 5.61
C TRP A 231 1.38 -17.22 6.84
N ASP A 232 2.48 -17.98 6.98
CA ASP A 232 2.79 -18.71 8.21
C ASP A 232 3.63 -17.83 9.14
N SER A 233 2.98 -17.17 10.09
CA SER A 233 3.62 -16.32 11.10
C SER A 233 4.39 -17.07 12.20
N SER A 234 4.51 -18.41 12.13
CA SER A 234 5.07 -19.20 13.25
C SER A 234 6.55 -18.93 13.52
N SER A 235 7.29 -18.44 12.52
CA SER A 235 8.69 -18.04 12.61
C SER A 235 8.90 -16.56 12.90
N ASP A 236 7.85 -15.76 12.87
CA ASP A 236 7.97 -14.30 12.97
C ASP A 236 8.39 -13.89 14.38
N PRO A 237 9.10 -12.77 14.52
CA PRO A 237 9.20 -12.07 15.79
C PRO A 237 7.82 -11.82 16.40
N VAL A 238 7.75 -11.79 17.73
CA VAL A 238 6.48 -11.57 18.43
C VAL A 238 6.06 -10.10 18.30
N CYS A 239 4.93 -9.86 17.65
CA CYS A 239 4.20 -8.60 17.69
C CYS A 239 3.14 -8.69 18.80
N ASP A 240 3.39 -8.01 19.92
CA ASP A 240 2.55 -8.06 21.13
C ASP A 240 1.92 -6.72 21.51
N THR A 241 2.12 -5.69 20.68
CA THR A 241 1.63 -4.32 20.90
C THR A 241 1.49 -3.59 19.56
N ASP A 242 0.73 -2.51 19.57
CA ASP A 242 0.49 -1.52 18.50
C ASP A 242 0.75 -0.09 19.03
N GLU A 243 1.45 0.07 20.15
CA GLU A 243 1.75 1.36 20.79
C GLU A 243 2.59 2.30 19.90
N ASP A 244 3.37 1.75 18.96
CA ASP A 244 4.11 2.53 17.96
C ASP A 244 3.43 2.51 16.57
N SER A 245 2.13 2.16 16.49
CA SER A 245 1.34 2.40 15.29
C SER A 245 1.16 3.89 15.03
N TYR A 246 0.95 4.28 13.78
CA TYR A 246 0.67 5.69 13.45
C TYR A 246 -0.57 6.21 14.18
N ALA A 247 -1.60 5.37 14.29
CA ALA A 247 -2.83 5.68 15.02
C ALA A 247 -2.59 5.96 16.51
N ALA A 248 -1.65 5.26 17.15
CA ALA A 248 -1.29 5.47 18.54
C ALA A 248 -0.58 6.81 18.77
N HIS A 249 0.35 7.19 17.88
CA HIS A 249 1.07 8.46 17.96
C HIS A 249 0.18 9.67 17.65
N GLU A 250 -0.81 9.51 16.76
CA GLU A 250 -1.76 10.56 16.41
C GLU A 250 -3.04 10.58 17.27
N LEU A 251 -3.15 9.72 18.28
CA LEU A 251 -4.34 9.64 19.14
C LEU A 251 -4.51 10.88 20.02
N VAL A 252 -5.57 11.66 19.78
CA VAL A 252 -5.88 12.86 20.54
C VAL A 252 -6.99 12.62 21.56
N THR A 253 -6.77 13.00 22.82
CA THR A 253 -7.84 13.03 23.83
C THR A 253 -8.70 14.29 23.64
N VAL A 254 -10.02 14.13 23.55
CA VAL A 254 -10.98 15.21 23.29
C VAL A 254 -12.00 15.35 24.42
N SER A 255 -12.36 16.58 24.78
CA SER A 255 -13.32 16.87 25.86
C SER A 255 -14.60 17.56 25.36
N SER A 256 -14.60 18.02 24.10
CA SER A 256 -15.67 18.83 23.55
C SER A 256 -15.87 18.63 22.05
N THR A 257 -17.03 19.08 21.53
CA THR A 257 -17.27 19.17 20.08
C THR A 257 -16.22 20.05 19.38
N GLU A 258 -15.77 21.13 20.03
CA GLU A 258 -14.78 22.05 19.47
C GLU A 258 -13.41 21.39 19.32
N ASP A 259 -12.99 20.58 20.30
CA ASP A 259 -11.74 19.81 20.22
C ASP A 259 -11.74 18.87 19.01
N ILE A 260 -12.85 18.15 18.80
CA ILE A 260 -12.99 17.23 17.66
C ILE A 260 -12.93 17.99 16.33
N VAL A 261 -13.62 19.13 16.23
CA VAL A 261 -13.55 19.97 15.02
C VAL A 261 -12.10 20.43 14.78
N ASN A 262 -11.39 20.90 15.81
CA ASN A 262 -10.00 21.34 15.67
C ASN A 262 -9.07 20.20 15.22
N VAL A 263 -9.24 18.98 15.72
CA VAL A 263 -8.49 17.81 15.26
C VAL A 263 -8.78 17.52 13.78
N MET A 264 -10.05 17.53 13.37
CA MET A 264 -10.45 17.32 11.97
C MET A 264 -9.91 18.41 11.04
N GLU A 265 -9.99 19.67 11.43
CA GLU A 265 -9.46 20.81 10.66
C GLU A 265 -7.93 20.71 10.53
N ALA A 266 -7.22 20.37 11.61
CA ALA A 266 -5.77 20.20 11.59
C ALA A 266 -5.33 19.05 10.67
N ALA A 267 -6.03 17.91 10.70
CA ALA A 267 -5.75 16.80 9.79
C ALA A 267 -6.04 17.19 8.33
N PHE A 268 -7.16 17.87 8.07
CA PHE A 268 -7.51 18.36 6.74
C PHE A 268 -6.48 19.35 6.18
N ASP A 269 -6.01 20.30 6.99
CA ASP A 269 -4.99 21.28 6.59
C ASP A 269 -3.64 20.62 6.28
N LYS A 270 -3.28 19.56 7.01
CA LYS A 270 -2.11 18.73 6.75
C LYS A 270 -2.30 17.75 5.58
N ARG A 271 -3.52 17.66 5.03
CA ARG A 271 -3.94 16.63 4.06
C ARG A 271 -3.84 15.19 4.61
N SER A 272 -3.80 15.03 5.93
CA SER A 272 -3.98 13.71 6.52
C SER A 272 -5.45 13.34 6.39
N MET A 273 -5.72 12.17 5.80
CA MET A 273 -7.08 11.68 5.59
C MET A 273 -7.65 10.97 6.83
N ASN A 274 -6.86 10.83 7.90
CA ASN A 274 -7.24 10.08 9.09
C ASN A 274 -7.19 10.97 10.34
N VAL A 275 -8.11 10.74 11.27
CA VAL A 275 -8.08 11.31 12.62
C VAL A 275 -8.31 10.20 13.64
N TYR A 276 -7.59 10.24 14.75
CA TYR A 276 -7.75 9.28 15.84
C TYR A 276 -8.07 10.04 17.12
N ILE A 277 -9.25 9.79 17.70
CA ILE A 277 -9.73 10.51 18.87
C ILE A 277 -10.27 9.56 19.94
N ILE A 278 -10.05 9.93 21.20
CA ILE A 278 -10.63 9.27 22.36
C ILE A 278 -11.23 10.31 23.32
N PRO A 279 -12.47 10.15 23.80
CA PRO A 279 -13.06 11.11 24.72
C PRO A 279 -12.39 11.04 26.10
N GLU A 280 -12.23 12.19 26.77
CA GLU A 280 -11.81 12.26 28.18
C GLU A 280 -12.84 11.56 29.10
N ASP A 281 -14.13 11.70 28.77
CA ASP A 281 -15.24 11.00 29.41
C ASP A 281 -15.97 10.11 28.39
N PRO A 282 -15.88 8.78 28.49
CA PRO A 282 -16.53 7.86 27.57
C PRO A 282 -18.05 7.77 27.77
N GLU A 283 -18.66 8.48 28.74
CA GLU A 283 -20.11 8.47 28.89
C GLU A 283 -20.83 8.91 27.60
N GLY A 284 -21.65 8.01 27.06
CA GLY A 284 -22.37 8.23 25.81
C GLY A 284 -21.58 7.90 24.53
N TRP A 285 -20.36 7.38 24.66
CA TRP A 285 -19.59 6.78 23.58
C TRP A 285 -19.72 5.26 23.59
N SER A 286 -19.71 4.65 22.41
CA SER A 286 -19.65 3.21 22.21
C SER A 286 -18.23 2.82 21.79
N LEU A 287 -17.38 2.52 22.76
CA LEU A 287 -15.95 2.19 22.60
C LEU A 287 -15.59 0.91 23.37
N GLU A 288 -16.47 -0.08 23.36
CA GLU A 288 -16.27 -1.34 24.11
C GLU A 288 -15.47 -2.39 23.34
N GLU A 289 -15.56 -2.37 22.01
CA GLU A 289 -14.90 -3.32 21.12
C GLU A 289 -14.52 -2.62 19.81
N ALA A 290 -13.39 -3.05 19.23
CA ALA A 290 -12.98 -2.63 17.91
C ALA A 290 -13.87 -3.29 16.83
N ASP A 291 -14.04 -2.56 15.72
CA ASP A 291 -14.72 -3.03 14.53
C ASP A 291 -13.75 -3.81 13.63
N ASP A 292 -14.28 -4.71 12.78
CA ASP A 292 -13.49 -5.28 11.67
C ASP A 292 -12.98 -4.16 10.76
N SER A 293 -11.81 -4.34 10.13
CA SER A 293 -11.11 -3.29 9.37
C SER A 293 -11.93 -2.69 8.20
N GLU A 294 -12.93 -3.41 7.69
CA GLU A 294 -13.82 -3.00 6.59
C GLU A 294 -15.19 -2.45 7.07
N THR A 295 -15.38 -2.33 8.38
CA THR A 295 -16.63 -1.83 8.96
C THR A 295 -16.56 -0.33 9.22
N TYR A 296 -17.42 0.42 8.54
CA TYR A 296 -17.56 1.86 8.71
C TYR A 296 -18.93 2.22 9.31
N LEU A 297 -18.92 3.09 10.31
CA LEU A 297 -20.05 3.55 11.10
C LEU A 297 -20.28 5.06 10.89
N ASN A 298 -21.50 5.49 11.19
CA ASN A 298 -21.81 6.91 11.30
C ASN A 298 -21.35 7.46 12.66
N ALA A 299 -20.99 8.74 12.74
CA ALA A 299 -20.56 9.40 13.97
C ALA A 299 -21.45 9.14 15.20
N SER A 300 -22.78 9.12 15.02
CA SER A 300 -23.71 8.90 16.13
C SER A 300 -23.71 7.48 16.69
N GLN A 301 -23.16 6.51 15.96
CA GLN A 301 -23.04 5.12 16.42
C GLN A 301 -21.81 4.92 17.31
N ILE A 302 -20.86 5.88 17.31
CA ILE A 302 -19.64 5.82 18.13
C ILE A 302 -19.68 6.90 19.20
N GLY A 303 -19.59 8.18 18.83
CA GLY A 303 -19.46 9.28 19.79
C GLY A 303 -20.74 10.07 20.05
N GLY A 304 -21.89 9.43 19.84
CA GLY A 304 -23.21 9.97 20.14
C GLY A 304 -23.46 11.36 19.55
N ASP A 305 -23.96 12.28 20.37
CA ASP A 305 -24.26 13.65 19.96
C ASP A 305 -23.01 14.52 19.78
N MET A 306 -21.92 14.25 20.52
CA MET A 306 -20.71 15.06 20.48
C MET A 306 -20.00 14.94 19.13
N LEU A 307 -19.71 13.70 18.72
CA LEU A 307 -19.07 13.40 17.44
C LEU A 307 -19.95 13.78 16.26
N LYS A 308 -21.26 13.51 16.35
CA LYS A 308 -22.24 13.89 15.32
C LYS A 308 -22.29 15.40 15.09
N LYS A 309 -22.23 16.21 16.15
CA LYS A 309 -22.20 17.68 16.03
C LYS A 309 -20.89 18.14 15.39
N ALA A 310 -19.76 17.57 15.81
CA ALA A 310 -18.44 17.92 15.27
C ALA A 310 -18.35 17.62 13.77
N GLN A 311 -18.70 16.40 13.34
CA GLN A 311 -18.74 16.06 11.91
C GLN A 311 -19.67 16.99 11.13
N LYS A 312 -20.85 17.30 11.67
CA LYS A 312 -21.78 18.23 11.01
C LYS A 312 -21.22 19.64 10.88
N GLU A 313 -20.43 20.10 11.84
CA GLU A 313 -19.78 21.41 11.81
C GLU A 313 -18.65 21.44 10.79
N PHE A 314 -17.75 20.46 10.85
CA PHE A 314 -16.69 20.26 9.87
C PHE A 314 -17.23 20.20 8.43
N SER A 315 -18.25 19.38 8.17
CA SER A 315 -18.87 19.26 6.84
C SER A 315 -19.54 20.55 6.33
N LYS A 316 -19.86 21.53 7.19
CA LYS A 316 -20.35 22.84 6.70
C LYS A 316 -19.22 23.67 6.08
N ASN A 317 -18.02 23.54 6.62
CA ASN A 317 -16.83 24.24 6.13
C ASN A 317 -16.26 23.52 4.89
N HIS A 318 -16.33 22.19 4.87
CA HIS A 318 -15.70 21.32 3.88
C HIS A 318 -16.72 20.47 3.13
N GLY A 319 -17.73 21.08 2.50
CA GLY A 319 -18.91 20.39 1.96
C GLY A 319 -18.68 19.27 0.93
N SER A 320 -17.48 19.12 0.37
CA SER A 320 -17.06 18.00 -0.48
C SER A 320 -16.39 16.85 0.29
N CYS A 321 -16.14 17.01 1.59
CA CYS A 321 -15.48 16.01 2.43
C CYS A 321 -16.52 15.09 3.09
N ILE A 322 -16.46 13.80 2.77
CA ILE A 322 -17.20 12.75 3.49
C ILE A 322 -16.32 12.26 4.63
N CYS A 323 -16.93 12.03 5.79
CA CYS A 323 -16.25 11.43 6.94
C CYS A 323 -16.97 10.14 7.37
N GLN A 324 -16.24 9.05 7.41
CA GLN A 324 -16.66 7.76 7.95
C GLN A 324 -15.89 7.46 9.23
N TRP A 325 -16.48 6.68 10.14
CA TRP A 325 -15.84 6.38 11.42
C TRP A 325 -15.74 4.89 11.67
N GLN A 326 -14.80 4.49 12.52
CA GLN A 326 -14.58 3.11 12.94
C GLN A 326 -14.13 3.10 14.39
N ARG A 327 -14.48 2.06 15.15
CA ARG A 327 -13.87 1.78 16.44
C ARG A 327 -12.59 0.99 16.19
N MET A 328 -11.45 1.59 16.52
CA MET A 328 -10.14 0.99 16.28
C MET A 328 -9.49 0.63 17.60
N GLN A 329 -8.90 -0.56 17.68
CA GLN A 329 -8.00 -0.91 18.78
C GLN A 329 -6.72 -0.09 18.62
N ILE A 330 -6.32 0.61 19.68
CA ILE A 330 -5.08 1.38 19.75
C ILE A 330 -4.49 1.18 21.15
N GLY A 331 -3.48 0.35 21.27
CA GLY A 331 -2.89 -0.04 22.56
C GLY A 331 -3.90 -0.82 23.39
N ASP A 332 -4.09 -0.39 24.64
CA ASP A 332 -5.07 -0.93 25.57
C ASP A 332 -6.47 -0.30 25.43
N LYS A 333 -6.68 0.57 24.43
CA LYS A 333 -7.91 1.37 24.25
C LYS A 333 -8.62 1.03 22.95
N VAL A 334 -9.93 1.28 22.95
CA VAL A 334 -10.71 1.40 21.72
C VAL A 334 -11.00 2.88 21.51
N ALA A 335 -10.61 3.40 20.36
CA ALA A 335 -10.75 4.81 19.99
C ALA A 335 -11.62 4.96 18.73
N ALA A 336 -12.05 6.19 18.45
CA ALA A 336 -12.73 6.50 17.20
C ALA A 336 -11.70 6.94 16.14
N ALA A 337 -11.55 6.15 15.09
CA ALA A 337 -10.84 6.52 13.88
C ALA A 337 -11.82 7.15 12.89
N GLY A 338 -11.48 8.31 12.34
CA GLY A 338 -12.25 9.02 11.33
C GLY A 338 -11.49 9.09 10.02
N TYR A 339 -12.13 8.67 8.93
CA TYR A 339 -11.57 8.63 7.58
C TYR A 339 -12.26 9.69 6.72
N MET A 340 -11.49 10.62 6.17
CA MET A 340 -11.94 11.78 5.41
C MET A 340 -11.65 11.57 3.92
N PHE A 341 -12.67 11.76 3.08
CA PHE A 341 -12.59 11.57 1.64
C PHE A 341 -13.03 12.86 0.94
N VAL A 342 -12.14 13.44 0.15
CA VAL A 342 -12.41 14.65 -0.65
C VAL A 342 -12.71 14.25 -2.09
N PHE A 343 -13.84 14.74 -2.62
CA PHE A 343 -14.28 14.51 -4.02
C PHE A 343 -14.05 15.72 -4.92
#